data_AF-A0A0E3QP99-F1
#
_entry.id   AF-A0A0E3QP99-F1
#
_cell.length_a   1.000
_cell.length_b   1.000
_cell.length_c   1.000
_cell.angle_alpha   90.00
_cell.angle_beta   90.00
_cell.angle_gamma   90.00
#
_symmetry.space_group_name_H-M   'P 1'
#
loop_
_entity.id
_entity.type
_entity.pdbx_description
1 polymer ?
#
loop_
_entity_poly.entity_id
_entity_poly.type
_entity_poly.pdbx_seq_one_letter_code
_entity_poly.pdbx_strand_id
1 'polypeptide(L)'
;MRLVTVAGPPSSGKTSIIIKAIEELRQKGFTIGVVKFDCLSAQDEELYSAHNIPVKTGLSRGLCPDHFFVSNIEEALRWAKEKKFDFLITESAGLCNRCSPHIKDVLAICVIDNLSGVNTPKKIGPMLKLADIVVITKGDIVSQAEREVFAYRVRQVNPRGMIVQINGVTGQGSFYLAKLVEKASTLETLQGATLRFTMPGALCSYCLGERKIGDDRQIGVSKLVNFRGE
;
A
#
# COMPACT_ATOMS: atom_id res chain seq x y z
N MET A 1 -2.91 18.13 9.66
CA MET A 1 -2.03 17.52 8.61
C MET A 1 -2.82 16.46 7.84
N ARG A 2 -2.48 16.13 6.59
CA ARG A 2 -3.15 15.06 5.81
C ARG A 2 -2.30 13.79 5.76
N LEU A 3 -2.92 12.63 5.90
CA LEU A 3 -2.28 11.31 5.77
C LEU A 3 -2.86 10.57 4.57
N VAL A 4 -2.00 9.94 3.78
CA VAL A 4 -2.38 9.07 2.67
C VAL A 4 -1.63 7.75 2.78
N THR A 5 -2.37 6.64 2.77
CA THR A 5 -1.77 5.30 2.77
C THR A 5 -1.72 4.74 1.37
N VAL A 6 -0.52 4.42 0.88
CA VAL A 6 -0.29 3.82 -0.43
C VAL A 6 0.17 2.38 -0.24
N ALA A 7 -0.66 1.45 -0.71
CA ALA A 7 -0.43 0.03 -0.62
C ALA A 7 -0.52 -0.64 -1.98
N GLY A 8 0.02 -1.84 -2.13
CA GLY A 8 -0.03 -2.59 -3.39
C GLY A 8 1.08 -3.62 -3.48
N PRO A 9 0.97 -4.61 -4.38
CA PRO A 9 1.97 -5.66 -4.53
C PRO A 9 3.40 -5.15 -4.73
N PRO A 10 4.43 -5.97 -4.46
CA PRO A 10 5.81 -5.61 -4.79
C PRO A 10 5.91 -5.32 -6.29
N SER A 11 6.76 -4.37 -6.66
CA SER A 11 7.03 -4.03 -8.07
C SER A 11 5.81 -3.53 -8.88
N SER A 12 4.70 -3.14 -8.23
CA SER A 12 3.55 -2.53 -8.90
C SER A 12 3.74 -1.05 -9.27
N GLY A 13 4.87 -0.43 -8.88
CA GLY A 13 5.20 0.96 -9.19
C GLY A 13 4.76 1.99 -8.14
N LYS A 14 4.56 1.57 -6.89
CA LYS A 14 4.20 2.45 -5.76
C LYS A 14 5.15 3.64 -5.61
N THR A 15 6.45 3.39 -5.50
CA THR A 15 7.47 4.43 -5.33
C THR A 15 7.39 5.47 -6.45
N SER A 16 7.33 5.01 -7.71
CA SER A 16 7.27 5.90 -8.88
C SER A 16 6.01 6.76 -8.90
N ILE A 17 4.82 6.20 -8.63
CA ILE A 17 3.58 7.00 -8.63
C ILE A 17 3.53 7.98 -7.46
N ILE A 18 4.15 7.65 -6.31
CA ILE A 18 4.23 8.55 -5.16
C ILE A 18 5.10 9.74 -5.52
N ILE A 19 6.29 9.50 -6.07
CA ILE A 19 7.21 10.56 -6.51
C ILE A 19 6.51 11.49 -7.51
N LYS A 20 5.85 10.92 -8.52
CA LYS A 20 5.12 11.72 -9.54
C LYS A 20 3.96 12.51 -8.94
N ALA A 21 3.21 11.96 -7.99
CA ALA A 21 2.17 12.73 -7.31
C ALA A 21 2.74 13.85 -6.43
N ILE A 22 3.87 13.61 -5.76
CA ILE A 22 4.55 14.60 -4.92
C ILE A 22 5.08 15.77 -5.77
N GLU A 23 5.63 15.49 -6.95
CA GLU A 23 6.10 16.52 -7.90
C GLU A 23 4.96 17.50 -8.24
N GLU A 24 3.76 17.00 -8.53
CA GLU A 24 2.56 17.81 -8.80
C GLU A 24 2.08 18.60 -7.59
N LEU A 25 2.09 18.00 -6.38
CA LEU A 25 1.69 18.67 -5.15
C LEU A 25 2.65 19.79 -4.76
N ARG A 26 3.96 19.58 -4.97
CA ARG A 26 4.99 20.58 -4.70
C ARG A 26 4.88 21.81 -5.59
N GLN A 27 4.46 21.65 -6.84
CA GLN A 27 4.19 22.78 -7.73
C GLN A 27 3.11 23.72 -7.18
N LYS A 28 2.24 23.22 -6.30
CA LYS A 28 1.21 24.00 -5.60
C LYS A 28 1.68 24.58 -4.26
N GLY A 29 2.95 24.38 -3.89
CA GLY A 29 3.54 24.88 -2.65
C GLY A 29 3.36 23.97 -1.43
N PHE A 30 2.86 22.74 -1.60
CA PHE A 30 2.73 21.81 -0.47
C PHE A 30 4.08 21.20 -0.08
N THR A 31 4.25 20.99 1.22
CA THR A 31 5.37 20.26 1.81
C THR A 31 4.94 18.82 2.13
N ILE A 32 5.75 17.84 1.74
CA ILE A 32 5.40 16.42 1.83
C ILE A 32 6.57 15.63 2.39
N GLY A 33 6.26 14.76 3.35
CA GLY A 33 7.18 13.72 3.84
C GLY A 33 6.67 12.33 3.48
N VAL A 34 7.59 11.40 3.28
CA VAL A 34 7.29 9.99 3.01
C VAL A 34 7.78 9.11 4.15
N VAL A 35 6.97 8.13 4.55
CA VAL A 35 7.45 7.00 5.36
C VAL A 35 7.28 5.70 4.58
N LYS A 36 8.41 5.08 4.26
CA LYS A 36 8.49 3.82 3.54
C LYS A 36 8.60 2.68 4.54
N PHE A 37 7.67 1.74 4.48
CA PHE A 37 7.73 0.49 5.23
C PHE A 37 8.16 -0.62 4.28
N ASP A 38 9.25 -1.30 4.61
CA ASP A 38 9.77 -2.43 3.85
C ASP A 38 10.15 -3.60 4.77
N CYS A 39 10.62 -4.71 4.20
CA CYS A 39 11.04 -5.89 4.92
C CYS A 39 12.56 -6.04 4.96
N LEU A 40 13.22 -5.87 3.81
CA LEU A 40 14.60 -6.34 3.62
C LEU A 40 15.59 -5.22 3.29
N SER A 41 15.22 -4.24 2.47
CA SER A 41 16.14 -3.21 1.98
C SER A 41 15.53 -1.81 2.06
N ALA A 42 16.41 -0.81 2.08
CA ALA A 42 16.06 0.61 2.06
C ALA A 42 16.38 1.28 0.70
N GLN A 43 16.45 0.51 -0.39
CA GLN A 43 16.84 1.03 -1.72
C GLN A 43 15.89 2.10 -2.24
N ASP A 44 14.60 2.03 -1.89
CA ASP A 44 13.63 3.07 -2.26
C ASP A 44 13.96 4.44 -1.62
N GLU A 45 14.69 4.46 -0.50
CA GLU A 45 15.11 5.70 0.17
C GLU A 45 16.04 6.54 -0.71
N GLU A 46 16.93 5.88 -1.45
CA GLU A 46 17.84 6.53 -2.40
C GLU A 46 17.05 7.18 -3.53
N LEU A 47 15.99 6.52 -4.01
CA LEU A 47 15.13 7.05 -5.05
C LEU A 47 14.34 8.27 -4.56
N TYR A 48 13.75 8.22 -3.37
CA TYR A 48 13.11 9.41 -2.79
C TYR A 48 14.10 10.56 -2.56
N SER A 49 15.30 10.25 -2.08
CA SER A 49 16.36 11.23 -1.82
C SER A 49 16.84 11.90 -3.11
N ALA A 50 16.98 11.15 -4.20
CA ALA A 50 17.32 11.70 -5.52
C ALA A 50 16.30 12.73 -6.03
N HIS A 51 15.04 12.63 -5.60
CA HIS A 51 13.98 13.61 -5.90
C HIS A 51 13.83 14.68 -4.80
N ASN A 52 14.79 14.79 -3.87
CA ASN A 52 14.77 15.70 -2.73
C ASN A 52 13.50 15.54 -1.86
N ILE A 53 12.99 14.31 -1.72
CA ILE A 53 11.79 14.02 -0.92
C ILE A 53 12.25 13.57 0.48
N PRO A 54 11.90 14.30 1.55
CA PRO A 54 12.16 13.85 2.91
C PRO A 54 11.51 12.50 3.17
N VAL A 55 12.32 11.50 3.48
CA VAL A 55 11.87 10.12 3.65
C VAL A 55 12.43 9.52 4.94
N LYS A 56 11.65 8.65 5.58
CA LYS A 56 12.13 7.70 6.58
C LYS A 56 11.76 6.28 6.16
N THR A 57 12.72 5.36 6.25
CA THR A 57 12.47 3.95 5.99
C THR A 57 12.41 3.15 7.29
N GLY A 58 11.38 2.33 7.44
CA GLY A 58 11.24 1.35 8.51
C GLY A 58 11.31 -0.07 7.97
N LEU A 59 12.21 -0.89 8.50
CA LEU A 59 12.38 -2.29 8.10
C LEU A 59 11.75 -3.24 9.11
N SER A 60 10.71 -3.95 8.69
CA SER A 60 9.97 -4.92 9.50
C SER A 60 10.73 -6.23 9.75
N ARG A 61 11.69 -6.58 8.87
CA ARG A 61 12.50 -7.81 8.95
C ARG A 61 11.61 -9.06 9.05
N GLY A 62 11.67 -9.78 10.18
CA GLY A 62 10.89 -11.00 10.40
C GLY A 62 9.43 -10.76 10.80
N LEU A 63 9.03 -9.51 11.03
CA LEU A 63 7.65 -9.16 11.36
C LEU A 63 6.81 -9.00 10.10
N CYS A 64 5.51 -9.25 10.21
CA CYS A 64 4.57 -8.90 9.14
C CYS A 64 4.66 -7.38 8.88
N PRO A 65 4.94 -6.94 7.64
CA PRO A 65 5.13 -5.52 7.34
C PRO A 65 3.90 -4.67 7.62
N ASP A 66 2.70 -5.23 7.45
CA ASP A 66 1.46 -4.51 7.71
C ASP A 66 1.16 -4.37 9.20
N HIS A 67 1.64 -5.31 10.04
CA HIS A 67 1.60 -5.12 11.50
C HIS A 67 2.65 -4.10 11.95
N PHE A 68 3.85 -4.19 11.39
CA PHE A 68 4.91 -3.22 11.63
C PHE A 68 4.46 -1.80 11.25
N PHE A 69 3.76 -1.64 10.13
CA PHE A 69 3.11 -0.40 9.74
C PHE A 69 2.18 0.14 10.84
N VAL A 70 1.20 -0.67 11.28
CA VAL A 70 0.20 -0.22 12.27
C VAL A 70 0.86 0.19 13.59
N SER A 71 1.88 -0.53 14.04
CA SER A 71 2.60 -0.20 15.28
C SER A 71 3.42 1.09 15.20
N ASN A 72 3.73 1.58 13.99
CA ASN A 72 4.63 2.73 13.79
C ASN A 72 3.95 3.94 13.14
N ILE A 73 2.71 3.82 12.64
CA ILE A 73 2.06 4.88 11.87
C ILE A 73 1.84 6.17 12.67
N GLU A 74 1.61 6.05 13.97
CA GLU A 74 1.45 7.21 14.86
C GLU A 74 2.77 7.95 15.11
N GLU A 75 3.89 7.22 15.21
CA GLU A 75 5.22 7.84 15.28
C GLU A 75 5.58 8.53 13.95
N ALA A 76 5.23 7.91 12.83
CA ALA A 76 5.36 8.53 11.51
C ALA A 76 4.57 9.85 11.42
N LEU A 77 3.34 9.86 11.96
CA LEU A 77 2.51 11.06 12.04
C LEU A 77 3.18 12.17 12.88
N ARG A 78 3.71 11.81 14.06
CA ARG A 78 4.44 12.76 14.92
C ARG A 78 5.66 13.35 14.24
N TRP A 79 6.49 12.51 13.60
CA TRP A 79 7.62 12.98 12.80
C TRP A 79 7.21 13.97 11.70
N ALA A 80 6.14 13.68 10.97
CA ALA A 80 5.67 14.56 9.90
C ALA A 80 5.15 15.91 10.43
N LYS A 81 4.50 15.90 11.60
CA LYS A 81 4.08 17.14 12.30
C LYS A 81 5.25 17.96 12.80
N GLU A 82 6.27 17.33 13.38
CA GLU A 82 7.50 18.02 13.84
C GLU A 82 8.21 18.71 12.67
N LYS A 83 8.23 18.06 11.50
CA LYS A 83 8.75 18.63 10.26
C LYS A 83 7.80 19.61 9.57
N LYS A 84 6.60 19.81 10.11
CA LYS A 84 5.56 20.72 9.61
C LYS A 84 5.16 20.42 8.16
N PHE A 85 5.09 19.13 7.79
CA PHE A 85 4.59 18.75 6.47
C PHE A 85 3.08 18.94 6.35
N ASP A 86 2.62 19.35 5.16
CA ASP A 86 1.20 19.40 4.82
C ASP A 86 0.62 17.99 4.62
N PHE A 87 1.43 17.12 4.00
CA PHE A 87 1.10 15.73 3.72
C PHE A 87 2.14 14.77 4.27
N LEU A 88 1.66 13.69 4.88
CA LEU A 88 2.41 12.46 5.08
C LEU A 88 1.88 11.40 4.12
N ILE A 89 2.76 10.84 3.29
CA ILE A 89 2.44 9.69 2.44
C ILE A 89 3.19 8.48 3.00
N THR A 90 2.47 7.39 3.25
CA THR A 90 3.10 6.14 3.68
C THR A 90 3.04 5.08 2.60
N GLU A 91 4.15 4.42 2.36
CA GLU A 91 4.24 3.33 1.38
C GLU A 91 4.42 1.99 2.08
N SER A 92 3.52 1.03 1.82
CA SER A 92 3.62 -0.33 2.38
C SER A 92 4.67 -1.18 1.65
N ALA A 93 5.13 -2.27 2.26
CA ALA A 93 5.93 -3.29 1.58
C ALA A 93 5.10 -4.06 0.52
N GLY A 94 3.83 -4.37 0.86
CA GLY A 94 2.88 -4.94 -0.09
C GLY A 94 2.93 -6.46 -0.27
N LEU A 95 3.50 -7.21 0.67
CA LEU A 95 3.83 -8.62 0.44
C LEU A 95 2.65 -9.60 0.52
N CYS A 96 1.71 -9.43 1.46
CA CYS A 96 0.88 -10.56 1.84
C CYS A 96 -0.53 -10.58 1.26
N ASN A 97 -1.02 -9.52 0.59
CA ASN A 97 -2.39 -9.34 0.03
C ASN A 97 -3.58 -9.73 0.94
N ARG A 98 -3.29 -10.21 2.15
CA ARG A 98 -4.20 -10.85 3.11
C ARG A 98 -4.78 -9.82 4.05
N CYS A 99 -4.02 -8.77 4.32
CA CYS A 99 -4.44 -7.61 5.09
C CYS A 99 -4.31 -6.34 4.26
N SER A 100 -4.64 -5.22 4.90
CA SER A 100 -4.65 -3.92 4.28
C SER A 100 -4.25 -2.88 5.33
N PRO A 101 -3.27 -2.00 5.03
CA PRO A 101 -2.89 -0.92 5.93
C PRO A 101 -3.89 0.25 5.89
N HIS A 102 -5.12 0.04 5.40
CA HIS A 102 -6.10 1.10 5.25
C HIS A 102 -6.77 1.41 6.58
N ILE A 103 -6.66 2.66 7.00
CA ILE A 103 -7.27 3.20 8.21
C ILE A 103 -8.61 3.85 7.83
N LYS A 104 -9.63 3.78 8.69
CA LYS A 104 -10.87 4.52 8.49
C LYS A 104 -10.57 6.02 8.45
N ASP A 105 -11.30 6.76 7.61
CA ASP A 105 -11.20 8.22 7.44
C ASP A 105 -9.86 8.76 6.92
N VAL A 106 -8.90 7.87 6.63
CA VAL A 106 -7.62 8.18 5.96
C VAL A 106 -7.71 7.76 4.50
N LEU A 107 -7.25 8.61 3.58
CA LEU A 107 -7.31 8.32 2.15
C LEU A 107 -6.41 7.11 1.80
N ALA A 108 -7.01 6.08 1.22
CA ALA A 108 -6.37 4.81 0.91
C ALA A 108 -6.19 4.60 -0.60
N ILE A 109 -4.94 4.43 -1.03
CA ILE A 109 -4.56 4.18 -2.42
C ILE A 109 -4.05 2.75 -2.54
N CYS A 110 -4.57 2.00 -3.51
CA CYS A 110 -4.05 0.69 -3.91
C CYS A 110 -3.40 0.78 -5.30
N VAL A 111 -2.14 0.40 -5.42
CA VAL A 111 -1.38 0.39 -6.67
C VAL A 111 -1.22 -1.04 -7.16
N ILE A 112 -1.74 -1.32 -8.34
CA ILE A 112 -1.61 -2.59 -9.06
C ILE A 112 -1.11 -2.33 -10.47
N ASP A 113 -0.58 -3.34 -11.14
CA ASP A 113 -0.05 -3.21 -12.49
C ASP A 113 -0.73 -4.17 -13.48
N ASN A 114 -0.78 -3.78 -14.75
CA ASN A 114 -1.40 -4.60 -15.80
C ASN A 114 -0.61 -5.88 -16.12
N LEU A 115 0.68 -5.98 -15.74
CA LEU A 115 1.51 -7.14 -16.07
C LEU A 115 1.31 -8.31 -15.12
N SER A 116 0.79 -8.07 -13.92
CA SER A 116 0.55 -9.12 -12.93
C SER A 116 -0.53 -10.12 -13.35
N GLY A 117 -1.13 -9.97 -14.53
CA GLY A 117 -2.09 -10.90 -15.12
C GLY A 117 -3.55 -10.55 -14.81
N VAL A 118 -4.43 -10.91 -15.74
CA VAL A 118 -5.82 -10.46 -15.78
C VAL A 118 -6.67 -10.88 -14.56
N ASN A 119 -6.26 -11.91 -13.82
CA ASN A 119 -6.96 -12.38 -12.62
C ASN A 119 -6.48 -11.72 -11.32
N THR A 120 -5.42 -10.92 -11.36
CA THR A 120 -4.79 -10.33 -10.18
C THR A 120 -5.73 -9.51 -9.31
N PRO A 121 -6.67 -8.70 -9.84
CA PRO A 121 -7.58 -7.93 -8.98
C PRO A 121 -8.33 -8.78 -7.95
N LYS A 122 -8.72 -10.01 -8.29
CA LYS A 122 -9.40 -10.94 -7.37
C LYS A 122 -8.50 -11.48 -6.26
N LYS A 123 -7.17 -11.45 -6.46
CA LYS A 123 -6.16 -11.97 -5.53
C LYS A 123 -5.59 -10.91 -4.58
N ILE A 124 -5.81 -9.62 -4.84
CA ILE A 124 -5.29 -8.53 -3.99
C ILE A 124 -6.07 -8.38 -2.67
N GLY A 125 -7.26 -8.96 -2.58
CA GLY A 125 -8.01 -9.06 -1.33
C GLY A 125 -8.44 -7.69 -0.76
N PRO A 126 -8.38 -7.49 0.57
CA PRO A 126 -8.86 -6.27 1.21
C PRO A 126 -8.10 -5.02 0.76
N MET A 127 -6.82 -5.14 0.38
CA MET A 127 -6.01 -4.01 -0.05
C MET A 127 -6.59 -3.31 -1.28
N LEU A 128 -7.15 -4.06 -2.23
CA LEU A 128 -7.84 -3.49 -3.40
C LEU A 128 -9.30 -3.20 -3.10
N LYS A 129 -10.00 -4.12 -2.41
CA LYS A 129 -11.44 -4.02 -2.15
C LYS A 129 -11.81 -2.79 -1.31
N LEU A 130 -10.94 -2.36 -0.41
CA LEU A 130 -11.21 -1.31 0.57
C LEU A 130 -10.48 0.01 0.26
N ALA A 131 -9.80 0.12 -0.88
CA ALA A 131 -9.14 1.35 -1.29
C ALA A 131 -10.15 2.39 -1.80
N ASP A 132 -9.88 3.67 -1.55
CA ASP A 132 -10.65 4.77 -2.11
C ASP A 132 -10.24 5.03 -3.56
N ILE A 133 -8.95 4.84 -3.85
CA ILE A 133 -8.37 5.01 -5.18
C ILE A 133 -7.60 3.75 -5.55
N VAL A 134 -7.83 3.24 -6.76
CA VAL A 134 -7.04 2.16 -7.35
C VAL A 134 -6.23 2.73 -8.51
N VAL A 135 -4.92 2.80 -8.33
CA VAL A 135 -3.97 3.19 -9.36
C VAL A 135 -3.55 1.95 -10.13
N ILE A 136 -3.69 2.01 -11.46
CA ILE A 136 -3.28 0.94 -12.37
C ILE A 136 -2.08 1.44 -13.17
N THR A 137 -0.96 0.73 -13.06
CA THR A 137 0.31 1.10 -13.71
C THR A 137 0.61 0.18 -14.90
N LYS A 138 1.66 0.55 -15.64
CA LYS A 138 2.20 -0.23 -16.76
C LYS A 138 1.17 -0.53 -17.86
N GLY A 139 0.24 0.39 -18.07
CA GLY A 139 -0.78 0.28 -19.13
C GLY A 139 -0.23 0.57 -20.52
N ASP A 140 0.97 1.14 -20.62
CA ASP A 140 1.68 1.47 -21.85
C ASP A 140 2.27 0.26 -22.58
N ILE A 141 2.40 -0.87 -21.88
CA ILE A 141 3.03 -2.10 -22.40
C ILE A 141 2.05 -3.25 -22.60
N VAL A 142 0.75 -2.95 -22.62
CA VAL A 142 -0.34 -3.91 -22.87
C VAL A 142 -1.31 -3.34 -23.90
N SER A 143 -2.07 -4.21 -24.57
CA SER A 143 -3.08 -3.77 -25.54
C SER A 143 -4.23 -3.00 -24.88
N GLN A 144 -4.94 -2.18 -25.65
CA GLN A 144 -6.11 -1.45 -25.16
C GLN A 144 -7.18 -2.41 -24.59
N ALA A 145 -7.43 -3.53 -25.26
CA ALA A 145 -8.39 -4.52 -24.81
C ALA A 145 -8.00 -5.12 -23.44
N GLU A 146 -6.72 -5.44 -23.22
CA GLU A 146 -6.25 -5.94 -21.93
C GLU A 146 -6.44 -4.91 -20.82
N ARG A 147 -6.17 -3.63 -21.09
CA ARG A 147 -6.38 -2.54 -20.11
C ARG A 147 -7.85 -2.42 -19.72
N GLU A 148 -8.75 -2.46 -20.69
CA GLU A 148 -10.20 -2.34 -20.45
C GLU A 148 -10.73 -3.54 -19.66
N VAL A 149 -10.32 -4.76 -20.03
CA VAL A 149 -10.67 -5.98 -19.30
C VAL A 149 -10.12 -5.95 -17.87
N PHE A 150 -8.88 -5.50 -17.69
CA PHE A 150 -8.28 -5.39 -16.37
C PHE A 150 -9.02 -4.36 -15.50
N ALA A 151 -9.29 -3.16 -16.03
CA ALA A 151 -10.05 -2.13 -15.34
C ALA A 151 -11.48 -2.59 -14.98
N TYR A 152 -12.14 -3.32 -15.88
CA TYR A 152 -13.43 -3.94 -15.61
C TYR A 152 -13.36 -4.91 -14.42
N ARG A 153 -12.35 -5.77 -14.36
CA ARG A 153 -12.16 -6.71 -13.25
C ARG A 153 -11.80 -6.03 -11.93
N VAL A 154 -11.06 -4.94 -11.98
CA VAL A 154 -10.83 -4.08 -10.81
C VAL A 154 -12.17 -3.55 -10.30
N ARG A 155 -13.04 -3.06 -11.20
CA ARG A 155 -14.37 -2.56 -10.82
C ARG A 155 -15.26 -3.64 -10.23
N GLN A 156 -15.16 -4.89 -10.69
CA GLN A 156 -15.90 -6.01 -10.09
C GLN A 156 -15.50 -6.26 -8.63
N VAL A 157 -14.23 -6.06 -8.28
CA VAL A 157 -13.74 -6.29 -6.91
C VAL A 157 -13.91 -5.05 -6.02
N ASN A 158 -13.69 -3.85 -6.58
CA ASN A 158 -13.91 -2.57 -5.91
C ASN A 158 -14.85 -1.67 -6.76
N PRO A 159 -16.18 -1.79 -6.55
CA PRO A 159 -17.15 -0.99 -7.30
C PRO A 159 -17.15 0.50 -6.95
N ARG A 160 -16.67 0.87 -5.76
CA ARG A 160 -16.75 2.22 -5.20
C ARG A 160 -15.48 3.04 -5.42
N GLY A 161 -14.32 2.40 -5.48
CA GLY A 161 -13.04 3.06 -5.62
C GLY A 161 -12.88 3.73 -6.98
N MET A 162 -12.19 4.87 -6.99
CA MET A 162 -11.85 5.59 -8.22
C MET A 162 -10.66 4.90 -8.91
N ILE A 163 -10.82 4.56 -10.19
CA ILE A 163 -9.72 3.97 -10.97
C ILE A 163 -8.94 5.08 -11.66
N VAL A 164 -7.62 5.09 -11.49
CA VAL A 164 -6.70 6.03 -12.14
C VAL A 164 -5.59 5.25 -12.85
N GLN A 165 -5.40 5.52 -14.13
CA GLN A 165 -4.30 4.93 -14.90
C GLN A 165 -3.09 5.86 -14.83
N ILE A 166 -1.94 5.34 -14.43
CA ILE A 166 -0.71 6.14 -14.30
C ILE A 166 0.47 5.44 -14.95
N ASN A 167 1.22 6.16 -15.76
CA ASN A 167 2.55 5.73 -16.18
C ASN A 167 3.57 6.22 -15.15
N GLY A 168 4.18 5.29 -14.41
CA GLY A 168 5.16 5.62 -13.37
C GLY A 168 6.48 6.20 -13.90
N VAL A 169 6.79 6.00 -15.18
CA VAL A 169 8.00 6.52 -15.83
C VAL A 169 7.76 7.94 -16.32
N THR A 170 6.72 8.15 -17.12
CA THR A 170 6.44 9.47 -17.73
C THR A 170 5.69 10.41 -16.81
N GLY A 171 5.03 9.90 -15.77
CA GLY A 171 4.14 10.66 -14.90
C GLY A 171 2.74 10.87 -15.49
N GLN A 172 2.44 10.36 -16.69
CA GLN A 172 1.09 10.52 -17.27
C GLN A 172 0.02 10.04 -16.27
N GLY A 173 -0.93 10.91 -15.93
CA GLY A 173 -1.99 10.65 -14.94
C GLY A 173 -1.68 11.09 -13.50
N SER A 174 -0.44 11.50 -13.19
CA SER A 174 -0.02 12.01 -11.88
C SER A 174 -0.85 13.19 -11.40
N PHE A 175 -1.11 14.16 -12.28
CA PHE A 175 -1.88 15.36 -11.97
C PHE A 175 -3.28 15.03 -11.43
N TYR A 176 -3.94 14.05 -12.03
CA TYR A 176 -5.27 13.63 -11.59
C TYR A 176 -5.21 12.95 -10.21
N LEU A 177 -4.20 12.11 -9.98
CA LEU A 177 -3.98 11.49 -8.67
C LEU A 177 -3.70 12.55 -7.59
N ALA A 178 -2.82 13.52 -7.87
CA ALA A 178 -2.47 14.61 -6.97
C ALA A 178 -3.71 15.43 -6.58
N LYS A 179 -4.60 15.73 -7.54
CA LYS A 179 -5.88 16.42 -7.27
C LYS A 179 -6.82 15.62 -6.38
N LEU A 180 -6.79 14.29 -6.44
CA LEU A 180 -7.57 13.44 -5.53
C LEU A 180 -6.92 13.37 -4.15
N VAL A 181 -5.59 13.28 -4.08
CA VAL A 181 -4.81 13.31 -2.83
C VAL A 181 -5.03 14.60 -2.06
N GLU A 182 -5.11 15.74 -2.74
CA GLU A 182 -5.36 17.05 -2.13
C GLU A 182 -6.67 17.10 -1.32
N LYS A 183 -7.65 16.27 -1.69
CA LYS A 183 -8.94 16.15 -0.99
C LYS A 183 -8.88 15.27 0.26
N ALA A 184 -7.72 14.72 0.61
CA ALA A 184 -7.55 13.95 1.83
C ALA A 184 -7.94 14.79 3.06
N SER A 185 -8.69 14.17 3.97
CA SER A 185 -9.09 14.78 5.23
C SER A 185 -7.88 15.11 6.09
N THR A 186 -7.97 16.19 6.85
CA THR A 186 -6.98 16.51 7.88
C THR A 186 -7.24 15.67 9.13
N LEU A 187 -6.17 15.21 9.77
CA LEU A 187 -6.22 14.56 11.07
C LEU A 187 -5.15 15.12 12.01
N GLU A 188 -5.41 14.96 13.31
CA GLU A 188 -4.49 15.30 14.38
C GLU A 188 -3.82 14.07 15.01
N THR A 189 -4.47 12.92 15.01
CA THR A 189 -4.04 11.76 15.79
C THR A 189 -4.61 10.50 15.17
N LEU A 190 -3.90 9.38 15.28
CA LEU A 190 -4.41 8.04 14.95
C LEU A 190 -4.72 7.21 16.19
N GLN A 191 -4.48 7.73 17.41
CA GLN A 191 -4.91 7.08 18.64
C GLN A 191 -6.43 6.95 18.64
N GLY A 192 -6.92 5.72 18.82
CA GLY A 192 -8.35 5.40 18.76
C GLY A 192 -8.90 5.24 17.34
N ALA A 193 -8.10 5.48 16.29
CA ALA A 193 -8.50 5.18 14.92
C ALA A 193 -8.67 3.67 14.71
N THR A 194 -9.53 3.29 13.76
CA THR A 194 -9.81 1.89 13.46
C THR A 194 -9.33 1.53 12.06
N LEU A 195 -8.82 0.32 11.87
CA LEU A 195 -8.53 -0.22 10.54
C LEU A 195 -9.82 -0.56 9.78
N ARG A 196 -9.76 -0.51 8.44
CA ARG A 196 -10.87 -0.94 7.58
C ARG A 196 -11.02 -2.47 7.53
N PHE A 197 -9.98 -3.21 7.90
CA PHE A 197 -9.94 -4.67 7.88
C PHE A 197 -9.11 -5.21 9.05
N THR A 198 -9.51 -6.37 9.58
CA THR A 198 -8.81 -7.03 10.66
C THR A 198 -7.46 -7.57 10.18
N MET A 199 -6.40 -7.29 10.93
CA MET A 199 -5.09 -7.87 10.68
C MET A 199 -5.06 -9.35 11.12
N PRO A 200 -4.54 -10.29 10.31
CA PRO A 200 -4.38 -11.69 10.71
C PRO A 200 -3.44 -11.80 11.90
N GLY A 201 -3.87 -12.40 13.00
CA GLY A 201 -3.04 -12.54 14.20
C GLY A 201 -1.84 -13.49 14.03
N ALA A 202 -1.00 -13.59 15.06
CA ALA A 202 -0.04 -14.68 15.21
C ALA A 202 -0.83 -15.98 15.48
N LEU A 203 -1.24 -16.64 14.40
CA LEU A 203 -2.21 -17.74 14.46
C LEU A 203 -1.60 -19.02 15.03
N CYS A 204 -0.31 -19.27 14.81
CA CYS A 204 0.33 -20.50 15.23
C CYS A 204 1.81 -20.32 15.57
N SER A 205 2.42 -21.39 16.11
CA SER A 205 3.85 -21.51 16.42
C SER A 205 4.78 -21.07 15.29
N TYR A 206 4.44 -21.32 14.02
CA TYR A 206 5.25 -20.86 12.87
C TYR A 206 5.27 -19.33 12.72
N CYS A 207 4.20 -18.64 13.11
CA CYS A 207 4.20 -17.17 13.16
C CYS A 207 5.14 -16.63 14.25
N LEU A 208 5.46 -17.44 15.27
CA LEU A 208 6.39 -17.12 16.35
C LEU A 208 7.82 -17.61 16.07
N GLY A 209 8.08 -18.12 14.86
CA GLY A 209 9.42 -18.52 14.42
C GLY A 209 9.77 -19.99 14.66
N GLU A 210 8.79 -20.87 14.91
CA GLU A 210 9.00 -22.31 14.81
C GLU A 210 9.53 -22.66 13.41
N ARG A 211 10.54 -23.52 13.35
CA ARG A 211 11.21 -23.94 12.11
C ARG A 211 11.09 -25.42 11.85
N LYS A 212 10.80 -26.22 12.87
CA LYS A 212 10.60 -27.66 12.76
C LYS A 212 9.19 -27.94 12.25
N ILE A 213 9.10 -28.74 11.19
CA ILE A 213 7.84 -29.20 10.64
C ILE A 213 7.44 -30.49 11.36
N GLY A 214 6.23 -30.55 11.88
CA GLY A 214 5.66 -31.74 12.53
C GLY A 214 4.32 -31.42 13.17
N ASP A 215 3.44 -32.41 13.29
CA ASP A 215 2.11 -32.23 13.88
C ASP A 215 2.20 -31.80 15.35
N ASP A 216 3.20 -32.31 16.08
CA ASP A 216 3.56 -31.92 17.44
C ASP A 216 4.12 -30.49 17.55
N ARG A 217 4.46 -29.87 16.41
CA ARG A 217 4.95 -28.49 16.32
C ARG A 217 3.87 -27.49 15.96
N GLN A 218 2.70 -27.94 15.49
CA GLN A 218 1.61 -27.05 15.06
C GLN A 218 0.71 -26.65 16.23
N ILE A 219 1.15 -25.66 17.01
CA ILE A 219 0.37 -25.13 18.14
C ILE A 219 -0.40 -23.90 17.66
N GLY A 220 -1.68 -23.81 17.99
CA GLY A 220 -2.55 -22.66 17.67
C GLY A 220 -3.60 -22.97 16.61
N VAL A 221 -4.03 -21.94 15.87
CA VAL A 221 -5.04 -22.05 14.82
C VAL A 221 -4.38 -22.46 13.51
N SER A 222 -4.48 -23.74 13.20
CA SER A 222 -4.01 -24.33 11.93
C SER A 222 -5.20 -24.78 11.09
N LYS A 223 -5.15 -24.51 9.78
CA LYS A 223 -6.11 -25.04 8.80
C LYS A 223 -5.34 -25.86 7.77
N LEU A 224 -5.66 -27.14 7.67
CA LEU A 224 -5.03 -28.06 6.73
C LEU A 224 -5.88 -28.14 5.46
N VAL A 225 -5.20 -28.25 4.31
CA VAL A 225 -5.87 -28.56 3.04
C VAL A 225 -6.37 -30.01 3.12
N ASN A 226 -7.58 -30.25 2.64
CA ASN A 226 -8.03 -31.63 2.50
C ASN A 226 -7.31 -32.28 1.31
N PHE A 227 -6.27 -33.07 1.59
CA PHE A 227 -5.53 -33.83 0.58
C PHE A 227 -6.17 -35.20 0.29
N ARG A 228 -7.13 -35.63 1.10
CA ARG A 228 -7.91 -36.84 0.88
C ARG A 228 -9.18 -36.41 0.17
N GLY A 229 -9.19 -36.53 -1.16
CA GLY A 229 -10.35 -36.15 -1.97
C GLY A 229 -11.64 -36.72 -1.39
N GLU A 230 -12.65 -35.86 -1.28
CA GLU A 230 -14.06 -36.29 -1.39
C GLU A 230 -14.42 -36.30 -2.87
#